data_AF-B4DHC0-F1
#
_entry.id   AF-B4DHC0-F1
#
_cell.length_a   1.000
_cell.length_b   1.000
_cell.length_c   1.000
_cell.angle_alpha   90.00
_cell.angle_beta   90.00
_cell.angle_gamma   90.00
#
_symmetry.space_group_name_H-M   'P 1'
#
loop_
_entity.id
_entity.type
_entity.pdbx_description
1 polymer ?
#
loop_
_entity_poly.entity_id
_entity_poly.type
_entity_poly.pdbx_seq_one_letter_code
_entity_poly.pdbx_strand_id
1 'polypeptide(L)'
;MDLAGLLKSQFLCHLVFCYVFIASGLIINTIQLFTLLLWPINKQLFRKINCRLSYCISSQLVMLLEWWSGTECTIFTDPRAYLKYGKENAIVVLNHKFEIDFLCGWSLSERFGLLGGSKVLAKKELAYVPIIGWMWYFTEMVFCSRKWEQDRKTVATSLQHLRDYPEKYFVCRHQSSCVPRAPAGL
;
A
#
# COMPACT_ATOMS: atom_id res chain seq x y z
N MET A 1 -19.76 -9.87 -26.73
CA MET A 1 -18.76 -10.10 -25.67
C MET A 1 -17.74 -11.06 -26.26
N ASP A 2 -16.46 -10.69 -26.26
CA ASP A 2 -15.40 -11.59 -26.73
C ASP A 2 -15.23 -12.79 -25.77
N LEU A 3 -14.67 -13.90 -26.25
CA LEU A 3 -14.45 -15.14 -25.50
C LEU A 3 -13.68 -14.88 -24.20
N ALA A 4 -12.70 -13.97 -24.24
CA ALA A 4 -11.95 -13.54 -23.06
C ALA A 4 -12.84 -12.83 -22.02
N GLY A 5 -13.82 -12.04 -22.46
CA GLY A 5 -14.79 -11.40 -21.57
C GLY A 5 -15.72 -12.41 -20.90
N LEU A 6 -16.15 -13.44 -21.63
CA LEU A 6 -16.97 -14.53 -21.09
C LEU A 6 -16.21 -15.38 -20.06
N LEU A 7 -14.93 -15.63 -20.31
CA LEU A 7 -14.04 -16.34 -19.38
C LEU A 7 -13.82 -15.51 -18.10
N LYS A 8 -13.56 -14.20 -18.25
CA LYS A 8 -13.40 -13.29 -17.12
C LYS A 8 -14.66 -13.16 -16.26
N SER A 9 -15.86 -13.32 -16.84
CA SER A 9 -17.10 -13.30 -16.06
C SER A 9 -17.38 -14.60 -15.30
N GLN A 10 -16.62 -15.68 -15.52
CA GLN A 10 -16.87 -16.95 -14.85
C GLN A 10 -16.58 -16.86 -13.36
N PHE A 11 -17.53 -17.34 -12.55
CA PHE A 11 -17.39 -17.38 -11.09
C PHE A 11 -16.19 -18.22 -10.64
N LEU A 12 -15.90 -19.32 -11.35
CA LEU A 12 -14.78 -20.20 -11.04
C LEU A 12 -13.42 -19.50 -11.13
N CYS A 13 -13.23 -18.61 -12.11
CA CYS A 13 -11.99 -17.83 -12.23
C CYS A 13 -11.79 -16.92 -11.02
N HIS A 14 -12.85 -16.25 -10.55
CA HIS A 14 -12.80 -15.42 -9.35
C HIS A 14 -12.49 -16.24 -8.09
N LEU A 15 -13.06 -17.45 -7.96
CA LEU A 15 -12.73 -18.36 -6.85
C LEU A 15 -11.25 -18.77 -6.85
N VAL A 16 -10.68 -19.05 -8.02
CA VAL A 16 -9.25 -19.38 -8.14
C VAL A 16 -8.38 -18.20 -7.70
N PHE A 17 -8.69 -16.96 -8.12
CA PHE A 17 -7.95 -15.78 -7.64
C PHE A 17 -8.05 -15.59 -6.14
N CYS A 18 -9.25 -15.73 -5.57
CA CYS A 18 -9.45 -15.64 -4.13
C CYS A 18 -8.63 -16.71 -3.39
N TYR A 19 -8.64 -17.95 -3.87
CA TYR A 19 -7.85 -19.03 -3.29
C TYR A 19 -6.35 -18.73 -3.33
N VAL A 20 -5.83 -18.33 -4.50
CA VAL A 20 -4.41 -17.99 -4.67
C VAL A 20 -4.01 -16.83 -3.76
N PHE A 21 -4.82 -15.77 -3.70
CA PHE A 21 -4.57 -14.62 -2.84
C PHE A 21 -4.55 -15.00 -1.36
N ILE A 22 -5.53 -15.79 -0.90
CA ILE A 22 -5.60 -16.23 0.49
C ILE A 22 -4.43 -17.14 0.85
N ALA A 23 -4.17 -18.17 0.03
CA ALA A 23 -3.10 -19.14 0.29
C ALA A 23 -1.73 -18.45 0.29
N SER A 24 -1.41 -17.67 -0.74
CA SER A 24 -0.14 -16.95 -0.83
C SER A 24 -0.01 -15.87 0.25
N GLY A 25 -1.08 -15.12 0.53
CA GLY A 25 -1.10 -14.10 1.57
C GLY A 25 -0.83 -14.64 2.96
N LEU A 26 -1.43 -15.78 3.31
CA LEU A 26 -1.17 -16.45 4.59
C LEU A 26 0.27 -16.97 4.68
N ILE A 27 0.78 -17.61 3.62
CA ILE A 27 2.19 -18.07 3.56
C ILE A 27 3.14 -16.88 3.78
N ILE A 28 2.90 -15.78 3.07
CA ILE A 28 3.74 -14.59 3.18
C ILE A 28 3.66 -14.00 4.59
N ASN A 29 2.48 -13.84 5.19
CA ASN A 29 2.38 -13.33 6.56
C ASN A 29 3.04 -14.25 7.58
N THR A 30 2.97 -15.57 7.40
CA THR A 30 3.71 -16.52 8.24
C THR A 30 5.22 -16.27 8.13
N ILE A 31 5.75 -16.06 6.93
CA ILE A 31 7.15 -15.69 6.75
C ILE A 31 7.45 -14.34 7.43
N GLN A 32 6.59 -13.33 7.27
CA GLN A 32 6.74 -12.03 7.93
C GLN A 32 6.80 -12.15 9.46
N LEU A 33 6.02 -13.05 10.04
CA LEU A 33 6.07 -13.33 11.48
C LEU A 33 7.47 -13.82 11.90
N PHE A 34 8.07 -14.73 11.12
CA PHE A 34 9.45 -15.19 11.38
C PHE A 34 10.49 -14.08 11.22
N THR A 35 10.24 -13.08 10.37
CA THR A 35 11.16 -11.93 10.24
C THR A 35 11.25 -11.09 11.52
N LEU A 36 10.30 -11.19 12.47
CA LEU A 36 10.39 -10.47 13.75
C LEU A 36 11.65 -10.82 14.54
N LEU A 37 12.17 -12.04 14.38
CA LEU A 37 13.44 -12.45 14.98
C LEU A 37 14.63 -11.63 14.47
N LEU A 38 14.53 -11.10 13.24
CA LEU A 38 15.54 -10.24 12.63
C LEU A 38 15.43 -8.78 13.08
N TRP A 39 14.27 -8.33 13.57
CA TRP A 39 14.07 -6.93 13.97
C TRP A 39 15.14 -6.44 14.95
N PRO A 40 15.39 -7.10 16.11
CA PRO A 40 16.35 -6.60 17.10
C PRO A 40 17.80 -6.67 16.62
N ILE A 41 18.11 -7.54 15.66
CA ILE A 41 19.47 -7.77 15.14
C ILE A 41 19.78 -6.77 14.02
N ASN A 42 18.88 -6.65 13.04
CA ASN A 42 19.05 -5.79 11.87
C ASN A 42 17.70 -5.28 11.36
N LYS A 43 17.28 -4.14 11.91
CA LYS A 43 16.06 -3.43 11.51
C LYS A 43 16.01 -3.11 10.01
N GLN A 44 17.15 -2.79 9.40
CA GLN A 44 17.22 -2.41 7.99
C GLN A 44 16.97 -3.61 7.07
N LEU A 45 17.55 -4.77 7.40
CA LEU A 45 17.29 -6.01 6.70
C LEU A 45 15.83 -6.46 6.88
N PHE A 46 15.30 -6.37 8.11
CA PHE A 46 13.89 -6.63 8.39
C PHE A 46 12.96 -5.80 7.48
N ARG A 47 13.21 -4.49 7.36
CA ARG A 47 12.41 -3.60 6.49
C ARG A 47 12.52 -3.98 5.02
N LYS A 48 13.74 -4.24 4.51
CA LYS A 48 13.96 -4.64 3.11
C LYS A 48 13.23 -5.93 2.77
N ILE A 49 13.35 -6.96 3.61
CA ILE A 49 12.67 -8.24 3.41
C ILE A 49 11.15 -8.05 3.41
N ASN A 50 10.61 -7.33 4.40
CA ASN A 50 9.17 -7.08 4.49
C ASN A 50 8.64 -6.28 3.30
N CYS A 51 9.39 -5.33 2.74
CA CYS A 51 9.01 -4.67 1.50
C CYS A 51 8.86 -5.65 0.32
N ARG A 52 9.77 -6.60 0.18
CA ARG A 52 9.70 -7.60 -0.91
C ARG A 52 8.55 -8.59 -0.68
N LEU A 53 8.32 -9.01 0.56
CA LEU A 53 7.20 -9.85 0.93
C LEU A 53 5.85 -9.15 0.66
N SER A 54 5.74 -7.88 1.04
CA SER A 54 4.55 -7.06 0.77
C SER A 54 4.32 -6.84 -0.72
N TYR A 55 5.38 -6.66 -1.50
CA TYR A 55 5.28 -6.61 -2.96
C TYR A 55 4.55 -7.84 -3.52
N CYS A 56 4.87 -9.05 -3.05
CA CYS A 56 4.24 -10.28 -3.53
C CYS A 56 2.73 -10.35 -3.27
N ILE A 57 2.22 -9.71 -2.22
CA ILE A 57 0.77 -9.63 -1.95
C ILE A 57 0.15 -8.49 -2.78
N SER A 58 0.75 -7.29 -2.71
CA SER A 58 0.21 -6.10 -3.38
C SER A 58 0.20 -6.23 -4.90
N SER A 59 1.18 -6.91 -5.51
CA SER A 59 1.27 -7.10 -6.96
C SER A 59 0.10 -7.92 -7.51
N GLN A 60 -0.45 -8.86 -6.73
CA GLN A 60 -1.65 -9.61 -7.12
C GLN A 60 -2.87 -8.69 -7.25
N LEU A 61 -3.01 -7.71 -6.36
CA LEU A 61 -4.10 -6.73 -6.41
C LEU A 61 -3.91 -5.71 -7.54
N VAL A 62 -2.67 -5.28 -7.81
CA VAL A 62 -2.36 -4.43 -8.97
C VAL A 62 -2.61 -5.17 -10.28
N MET A 63 -2.23 -6.45 -10.37
CA MET A 63 -2.52 -7.31 -11.52
C MET A 63 -4.02 -7.43 -11.76
N LEU A 64 -4.82 -7.61 -10.70
CA LEU A 64 -6.29 -7.66 -10.83
C LEU A 64 -6.86 -6.33 -11.35
N LEU A 65 -6.33 -5.19 -10.89
CA LEU A 65 -6.75 -3.87 -11.35
C LEU A 65 -6.39 -3.62 -12.83
N GLU A 66 -5.13 -3.78 -13.21
CA GLU A 66 -4.69 -3.39 -14.55
C GLU A 66 -5.03 -4.48 -15.58
N TRP A 67 -4.66 -5.73 -15.32
CA TRP A 67 -4.74 -6.80 -16.31
C TRP A 67 -6.11 -7.51 -16.31
N TRP A 68 -6.66 -7.80 -15.14
CA TRP A 68 -7.94 -8.53 -15.07
C TRP A 68 -9.11 -7.62 -15.40
N SER A 69 -9.27 -6.46 -14.74
CA SER A 69 -10.37 -5.53 -15.08
C SER A 69 -10.11 -4.67 -16.32
N GLY A 70 -8.87 -4.59 -16.81
CA GLY A 70 -8.52 -3.75 -17.97
C GLY A 70 -8.53 -2.26 -17.62
N THR A 71 -8.26 -1.91 -16.36
CA THR A 71 -8.27 -0.51 -15.93
C THR A 71 -7.00 0.19 -16.41
N GLU A 72 -7.16 1.25 -17.19
CA GLU A 72 -6.05 2.09 -17.61
C GLU A 72 -5.85 3.26 -16.64
N CYS A 73 -4.74 3.24 -15.90
CA CYS A 73 -4.31 4.40 -15.13
C CYS A 73 -3.41 5.28 -16.01
N THR A 74 -3.81 6.54 -16.25
CA THR A 74 -3.00 7.50 -17.02
C THR A 74 -2.50 8.61 -16.11
N ILE A 75 -1.20 8.89 -16.16
CA ILE A 75 -0.54 9.90 -15.34
C ILE A 75 -0.32 11.14 -16.21
N PHE A 76 -0.93 12.25 -15.82
CA PHE A 76 -0.66 13.56 -16.42
C PHE A 76 0.26 14.34 -15.47
N THR A 77 1.46 14.68 -15.94
CA THR A 77 2.44 15.43 -15.15
C THR A 77 3.36 16.26 -16.04
N ASP A 78 4.08 17.20 -15.45
CA ASP A 78 5.18 17.91 -16.12
C ASP A 78 6.32 16.90 -16.44
N PRO A 79 6.77 16.80 -17.70
CA PRO A 79 7.90 15.94 -18.08
C PRO A 79 9.15 16.12 -17.21
N ARG A 80 9.40 17.33 -16.70
CA ARG A 80 10.55 17.61 -15.82
C ARG A 80 10.39 16.99 -14.44
N ALA A 81 9.16 16.94 -13.92
CA ALA A 81 8.85 16.33 -12.63
C ALA A 81 8.88 14.79 -12.72
N TYR A 82 8.47 14.22 -13.85
CA TYR A 82 8.46 12.77 -14.08
C TYR A 82 9.83 12.12 -13.82
N LEU A 83 10.92 12.78 -14.17
CA LEU A 83 12.29 12.28 -13.96
C LEU A 83 12.67 12.05 -12.49
N LYS A 84 11.94 12.65 -11.55
CA LYS A 84 12.16 12.52 -10.10
C LYS A 84 11.35 11.40 -9.46
N TYR A 85 10.26 10.97 -10.11
CA TYR A 85 9.38 9.94 -9.57
C TYR A 85 10.14 8.62 -9.42
N GLY A 86 9.93 7.94 -8.28
CA GLY A 86 10.67 6.71 -7.95
C GLY A 86 12.06 6.92 -7.33
N LYS A 87 12.66 8.11 -7.45
CA LYS A 87 14.06 8.36 -7.03
C LYS A 87 14.17 8.97 -5.63
N GLU A 88 13.10 9.58 -5.14
CA GLU A 88 13.03 10.23 -3.84
C GLU A 88 11.82 9.76 -3.03
N ASN A 89 11.89 9.95 -1.71
CA ASN A 89 10.74 9.71 -0.84
C ASN A 89 9.76 10.86 -1.05
N ALA A 90 8.48 10.55 -1.24
CA ALA A 90 7.46 11.57 -1.48
C ALA A 90 6.22 11.35 -0.62
N ILE A 91 5.59 12.46 -0.25
CA ILE A 91 4.25 12.46 0.35
C ILE A 91 3.27 12.78 -0.78
N VAL A 92 2.40 11.83 -1.10
CA VAL A 92 1.40 11.95 -2.15
C VAL A 92 0.08 12.31 -1.51
N VAL A 93 -0.46 13.48 -1.83
CA VAL A 93 -1.76 13.92 -1.34
C VAL A 93 -2.80 13.58 -2.40
N LEU A 94 -3.70 12.66 -2.06
CA LEU A 94 -4.75 12.18 -2.95
C LEU A 94 -6.09 12.78 -2.52
N ASN A 95 -6.84 13.29 -3.51
CA ASN A 95 -8.26 13.48 -3.34
C ASN A 95 -8.91 12.09 -3.31
N HIS A 96 -9.78 11.84 -2.34
CA HIS A 96 -10.38 10.52 -2.15
C HIS A 96 -11.87 10.58 -2.45
N LYS A 97 -12.23 10.04 -3.61
CA LYS A 97 -13.58 10.02 -4.16
C LYS A 97 -14.13 8.60 -4.19
N PHE A 98 -13.29 7.58 -4.39
CA PHE A 98 -13.70 6.20 -4.51
C PHE A 98 -12.85 5.27 -3.64
N GLU A 99 -13.43 4.12 -3.27
CA GLU A 99 -12.71 3.13 -2.46
C GLU A 99 -11.49 2.57 -3.19
N ILE A 100 -11.52 2.49 -4.52
CA ILE A 100 -10.41 1.96 -5.35
C ILE A 100 -9.23 2.94 -5.50
N ASP A 101 -9.33 4.17 -4.98
CA ASP A 101 -8.29 5.18 -5.15
C ASP A 101 -6.91 4.71 -4.62
N PHE A 102 -6.90 3.88 -3.57
CA PHE A 102 -5.64 3.31 -3.07
C PHE A 102 -5.01 2.30 -4.03
N LEU A 103 -5.82 1.52 -4.76
CA LEU A 103 -5.33 0.58 -5.77
C LEU A 103 -4.76 1.33 -6.98
N CYS A 104 -5.39 2.44 -7.38
CA CYS A 104 -4.83 3.34 -8.38
C CYS A 104 -3.48 3.93 -7.92
N GLY A 105 -3.37 4.29 -6.64
CA GLY A 105 -2.10 4.71 -6.03
C GLY A 105 -1.03 3.60 -6.03
N TRP A 106 -1.42 2.33 -5.86
CA TRP A 106 -0.50 1.20 -5.97
C TRP A 106 -0.07 0.90 -7.40
N SER A 107 -0.96 1.03 -8.39
CA SER A 107 -0.60 0.98 -9.81
C SER A 107 0.44 2.07 -10.15
N LEU A 108 0.26 3.29 -9.63
CA LEU A 108 1.25 4.35 -9.75
C LEU A 108 2.60 3.94 -9.13
N SER A 109 2.60 3.44 -7.90
CA SER A 109 3.82 2.97 -7.21
C SER A 109 4.50 1.83 -7.97
N GLU A 110 3.74 0.92 -8.58
CA GLU A 110 4.28 -0.20 -9.36
C GLU A 110 5.09 0.28 -10.57
N ARG A 111 4.58 1.28 -11.30
CA ARG A 111 5.27 1.87 -12.46
C ARG A 111 6.63 2.47 -12.14
N PHE A 112 6.84 2.84 -10.87
CA PHE A 112 8.11 3.39 -10.39
C PHE A 112 8.91 2.41 -9.53
N GLY A 113 8.49 1.14 -9.41
CA GLY A 113 9.18 0.11 -8.63
C GLY A 113 9.09 0.33 -7.11
N LEU A 114 8.09 1.08 -6.64
CA LEU A 114 7.91 1.48 -5.25
C LEU A 114 6.80 0.70 -4.51
N LEU A 115 6.12 -0.24 -5.17
CA LEU A 115 4.92 -0.87 -4.62
C LEU A 115 5.13 -1.49 -3.24
N GLY A 116 6.20 -2.26 -3.04
CA GLY A 116 6.51 -2.90 -1.75
C GLY A 116 6.88 -1.91 -0.63
N GLY A 117 7.34 -0.71 -1.00
CA GLY A 117 7.62 0.39 -0.07
C GLY A 117 6.44 1.36 0.10
N SER A 118 5.37 1.21 -0.68
CA SER A 118 4.25 2.14 -0.71
C SER A 118 3.53 2.15 0.64
N LYS A 119 3.30 3.35 1.17
CA LYS A 119 2.66 3.60 2.46
C LYS A 119 1.39 4.41 2.27
N VAL A 120 0.43 4.23 3.16
CA VAL A 120 -0.85 4.89 3.19
C VAL A 120 -1.23 5.16 4.64
N LEU A 121 -1.86 6.31 4.89
CA LEU A 121 -2.53 6.56 6.16
C LEU A 121 -3.83 5.76 6.17
N ALA A 122 -3.84 4.64 6.88
CA ALA A 122 -4.96 3.70 6.92
C ALA A 122 -5.82 3.89 8.17
N LYS A 123 -7.09 3.49 8.09
CA LYS A 123 -7.99 3.41 9.24
C LYS A 123 -7.50 2.32 10.20
N LYS A 124 -7.53 2.57 11.52
CA LYS A 124 -7.06 1.59 12.52
C LYS A 124 -7.76 0.23 12.42
N GLU A 125 -9.02 0.22 12.03
CA GLU A 125 -9.80 -1.00 11.83
C GLU A 125 -9.19 -1.90 10.74
N LEU A 126 -8.51 -1.32 9.75
CA LEU A 126 -7.85 -2.09 8.68
C LEU A 126 -6.64 -2.88 9.17
N ALA A 127 -6.07 -2.56 10.33
CA ALA A 127 -4.98 -3.34 10.92
C ALA A 127 -5.44 -4.77 11.29
N TYR A 128 -6.74 -4.95 11.55
CA TYR A 128 -7.32 -6.24 11.93
C TYR A 128 -7.74 -7.10 10.73
N VAL A 129 -7.69 -6.55 9.51
CA VAL A 129 -8.01 -7.30 8.29
C VAL A 129 -6.90 -8.32 8.04
N PRO A 130 -7.20 -9.64 7.96
CA PRO A 130 -6.20 -10.65 7.67
C PRO A 130 -5.50 -10.37 6.33
N ILE A 131 -4.27 -10.85 6.18
CA ILE A 131 -3.45 -10.66 4.97
C ILE A 131 -2.97 -9.22 4.81
N ILE A 132 -3.88 -8.32 4.44
CA ILE A 132 -3.55 -6.93 4.11
C ILE A 132 -3.20 -6.10 5.35
N GLY A 133 -4.00 -6.18 6.41
CA GLY A 133 -3.74 -5.45 7.65
C GLY A 133 -2.44 -5.88 8.31
N TRP A 134 -2.17 -7.19 8.31
CA TRP A 134 -0.94 -7.76 8.85
C TRP A 134 0.28 -7.37 7.98
N MET A 135 0.15 -7.46 6.67
CA MET A 135 1.19 -6.98 5.73
C MET A 135 1.53 -5.51 5.98
N TRP A 136 0.52 -4.65 6.18
CA TRP A 136 0.70 -3.24 6.49
C TRP A 136 1.36 -3.02 7.85
N TYR A 137 1.04 -3.84 8.84
CA TYR A 137 1.70 -3.79 10.14
C TYR A 137 3.21 -4.03 10.02
N PHE A 138 3.63 -5.09 9.31
CA PHE A 138 5.05 -5.43 9.12
C PHE A 138 5.83 -4.42 8.25
N THR A 139 5.14 -3.63 7.43
CA THR A 139 5.75 -2.56 6.62
C THR A 139 5.74 -1.20 7.31
N GLU A 140 5.45 -1.13 8.60
CA GLU A 140 5.38 0.11 9.38
C GLU A 140 4.38 1.12 8.76
N MET A 141 3.21 0.63 8.36
CA MET A 141 2.10 1.45 7.88
C MET A 141 1.51 2.29 9.02
N VAL A 142 1.04 3.50 8.70
CA VAL A 142 0.50 4.42 9.70
C VAL A 142 -1.01 4.23 9.82
N PHE A 143 -1.46 3.76 10.97
CA PHE A 143 -2.87 3.55 11.30
C PHE A 143 -3.43 4.71 12.14
N CYS A 144 -4.56 5.28 11.72
CA CYS A 144 -5.19 6.43 12.34
C CYS A 144 -6.55 6.07 12.96
N SER A 145 -6.86 6.66 14.13
CA SER A 145 -8.13 6.48 14.87
C SER A 145 -9.21 7.52 14.49
N ARG A 146 -8.92 8.40 13.52
CA ARG A 146 -9.76 9.55 13.08
C ARG A 146 -9.98 10.60 14.16
N LYS A 147 -9.10 10.66 15.17
CA LYS A 147 -9.12 11.67 16.24
C LYS A 147 -7.82 12.46 16.15
N TRP A 148 -7.90 13.70 15.67
CA TRP A 148 -6.71 14.50 15.32
C TRP A 148 -5.73 14.63 16.48
N GLU A 149 -6.21 14.85 17.71
CA GLU A 149 -5.31 14.98 18.87
C GLU A 149 -4.45 13.74 19.12
N GLN A 150 -5.00 12.55 18.87
CA GLN A 150 -4.29 11.28 19.01
C GLN A 150 -3.41 11.03 17.78
N ASP A 151 -3.99 11.20 16.60
CA ASP A 151 -3.34 10.88 15.34
C ASP A 151 -2.15 11.81 15.03
N ARG A 152 -2.18 13.08 15.45
CA ARG A 152 -1.08 14.03 15.21
C ARG A 152 0.24 13.51 15.77
N LYS A 153 0.22 12.97 17.00
CA LYS A 153 1.41 12.41 17.65
C LYS A 153 1.86 11.13 16.95
N THR A 154 0.93 10.21 16.69
CA THR A 154 1.21 8.93 16.01
C THR A 154 1.79 9.14 14.62
N VAL A 155 1.21 10.03 13.83
CA VAL A 155 1.67 10.36 12.47
C VAL A 155 3.05 11.01 12.52
N ALA A 156 3.29 11.96 13.43
CA ALA A 156 4.60 12.61 13.57
C ALA A 156 5.70 11.59 13.92
N THR A 157 5.48 10.74 14.93
CA THR A 157 6.44 9.69 15.32
C THR A 157 6.66 8.69 14.20
N SER A 158 5.60 8.28 13.51
CA SER A 158 5.72 7.33 12.39
C SER A 158 6.53 7.93 11.24
N LEU A 159 6.27 9.18 10.86
CA LEU A 159 7.05 9.86 9.82
C LEU A 159 8.53 10.02 10.22
N GLN A 160 8.82 10.25 11.51
CA GLN A 160 10.19 10.25 12.02
C GLN A 160 10.87 8.88 11.85
N HIS A 161 10.17 7.79 12.16
CA HIS A 161 10.66 6.42 11.95
C HIS A 161 10.84 6.05 10.48
N LEU A 162 10.23 6.77 9.53
CA LEU A 162 10.42 6.54 8.10
C LEU A 162 11.61 7.31 7.52
N ARG A 163 12.28 8.17 8.30
CA ARG A 163 13.46 8.90 7.83
C ARG A 163 14.64 7.99 7.53
N ASP A 164 14.80 6.90 8.28
CA ASP A 164 15.85 5.89 8.12
C ASP A 164 15.36 4.66 7.34
N TYR A 165 14.25 4.75 6.60
CA TYR A 165 13.73 3.62 5.83
C TYR A 165 14.65 3.35 4.62
N PRO A 166 15.03 2.07 4.36
CA PRO A 166 16.08 1.75 3.39
C PRO A 166 15.61 1.80 1.93
N GLU A 167 14.31 1.61 1.70
CA GLU A 167 13.68 1.61 0.38
C GLU A 167 13.01 2.96 0.12
N LYS A 168 12.94 3.37 -1.15
CA LYS A 168 12.16 4.56 -1.51
C LYS A 168 10.68 4.27 -1.36
N TYR A 169 9.91 5.27 -0.95
CA TYR A 169 8.48 5.11 -0.70
C TYR A 169 7.67 6.34 -1.05
N PHE A 170 6.41 6.08 -1.39
CA PHE A 170 5.35 7.08 -1.42
C PHE A 170 4.47 6.91 -0.19
N VAL A 171 4.23 7.99 0.55
CA VAL A 171 3.22 8.03 1.62
C VAL A 171 1.97 8.70 1.08
N CYS A 172 0.95 7.91 0.81
CA CYS A 172 -0.34 8.40 0.32
C CYS A 172 -1.23 8.85 1.48
N ARG A 173 -1.67 10.12 1.43
CA ARG A 173 -2.69 10.68 2.33
C ARG A 173 -3.97 10.91 1.55
N HIS A 174 -5.04 10.25 1.96
CA HIS A 174 -6.41 10.55 1.52
C HIS A 174 -7.01 11.61 2.44
N GLN A 175 -7.37 12.79 1.89
CA GLN A 175 -7.83 13.93 2.69
C GLN A 175 -9.18 13.71 3.42
N SER A 176 -10.04 12.81 2.96
CA SER A 176 -11.41 12.64 3.49
C SER A 176 -11.61 11.43 4.43
N SER A 177 -10.69 10.47 4.49
CA SER A 177 -10.95 9.17 5.15
C SER A 177 -10.26 8.93 6.50
N CYS A 178 -9.07 9.51 6.75
CA CYS A 178 -8.22 9.03 7.85
C CYS A 178 -7.65 10.12 8.78
N VAL A 179 -7.55 11.38 8.33
CA VAL A 179 -7.02 12.48 9.16
C VAL A 179 -8.05 13.60 9.17
N PRO A 180 -8.57 14.03 10.34
CA PRO A 180 -9.49 15.17 10.41
C PRO A 180 -8.85 16.40 9.77
N ARG A 181 -9.65 17.29 9.18
CA ARG A 181 -9.15 18.60 8.75
C ARG A 181 -8.48 19.25 9.95
N ALA A 182 -7.25 19.72 9.78
CA ALA A 182 -6.65 20.60 10.78
C ALA A 182 -7.62 21.78 10.96
N PRO A 183 -7.91 22.22 12.20
CA PRO A 183 -8.71 23.41 12.40
C PRO A 183 -8.07 24.56 11.61
N ALA A 184 -8.87 25.28 10.84
CA ALA A 184 -8.42 26.43 10.07
C ALA A 184 -7.90 27.49 11.05
N GLY A 185 -6.59 27.64 11.16
CA GLY A 185 -5.97 28.52 12.15
C GLY A 185 -4.53 28.18 12.52
N LEU A 186 -3.69 27.85 11.53
CA LEU A 186 -2.23 27.83 11.62
C LEU A 186 -1.67 28.47 10.35
#